data_AF-A0A1G5XL89-F1
#
_entry.id   AF-A0A1G5XL89-F1
#
_cell.length_a   1.000
_cell.length_b   1.000
_cell.length_c   1.000
_cell.angle_alpha   90.00
_cell.angle_beta   90.00
_cell.angle_gamma   90.00
#
_symmetry.space_group_name_H-M   'P 1'
#
loop_
_entity.id
_entity.type
_entity.pdbx_description
1 polymer ?
#
loop_
_entity_poly.entity_id
_entity_poly.type
_entity_poly.pdbx_seq_one_letter_code
_entity_poly.pdbx_strand_id
1 'polypeptide(L)'
;MTINGHGHFFDGNGSKISNLFIAYGDNVVLKNITFINWNLEDYDGVILWGGLNGTIKDCTFKNNYALGGELIDWVGHEGLLINCDFINTTIESGSAIYWEGVAGYVLNCDFLNNTAETGGVIIWKGKTDR
;
A
#
# COMPACT_ATOMS: atom_id res chain seq x y z
N MET A 1 -6.55 4.67 -16.18
CA MET A 1 -5.44 3.88 -16.80
C MET A 1 -5.30 2.56 -16.06
N THR A 2 -4.90 1.45 -16.70
CA THR A 2 -4.72 0.16 -16.00
C THR A 2 -3.31 -0.37 -16.18
N ILE A 3 -2.70 -0.77 -15.07
CA ILE A 3 -1.42 -1.47 -15.01
C ILE A 3 -1.71 -2.87 -14.46
N ASN A 4 -1.42 -3.88 -15.29
CA ASN A 4 -1.64 -5.28 -14.95
C ASN A 4 -0.29 -6.00 -14.89
N GLY A 5 0.08 -6.53 -13.73
CA GLY A 5 1.34 -7.25 -13.54
C GLY A 5 1.34 -8.66 -14.08
N HIS A 6 0.18 -9.24 -14.43
CA HIS A 6 0.10 -10.62 -14.91
C HIS A 6 0.77 -11.65 -13.97
N GLY A 7 0.76 -11.39 -12.65
CA GLY A 7 1.39 -12.25 -11.64
C GLY A 7 2.89 -12.02 -11.46
N HIS A 8 3.49 -11.05 -12.16
CA HIS A 8 4.88 -10.66 -11.96
C HIS A 8 5.07 -9.88 -10.65
N PHE A 9 6.34 -9.77 -10.25
CA PHE A 9 6.74 -9.12 -9.01
C PHE A 9 7.70 -7.95 -9.23
N PHE A 10 7.64 -6.99 -8.31
CA PHE A 10 8.69 -5.99 -8.10
C PHE A 10 9.44 -6.35 -6.81
N ASP A 11 10.74 -6.60 -6.94
CA ASP A 11 11.63 -6.93 -5.83
C ASP A 11 12.39 -5.67 -5.39
N GLY A 12 12.15 -5.27 -4.14
CA GLY A 12 12.77 -4.11 -3.50
C GLY A 12 14.11 -4.42 -2.83
N ASN A 13 14.63 -5.65 -2.91
CA ASN A 13 15.85 -6.03 -2.21
C ASN A 13 17.06 -5.16 -2.64
N GLY A 14 17.65 -4.44 -1.68
CA GLY A 14 18.74 -3.50 -1.92
C GLY A 14 18.33 -2.20 -2.63
N SER A 15 17.03 -1.98 -2.84
CA SER A 15 16.49 -0.73 -3.36
C SER A 15 16.68 0.41 -2.35
N LYS A 16 16.95 1.60 -2.86
CA LYS A 16 16.92 2.87 -2.11
C LYS A 16 15.85 3.82 -2.66
N ILE A 17 14.92 3.28 -3.44
CA ILE A 17 13.86 4.06 -4.07
C ILE A 17 12.74 4.24 -3.06
N SER A 18 12.33 5.49 -2.87
CA SER A 18 11.04 5.84 -2.27
C SER A 18 9.96 5.88 -3.35
N ASN A 19 8.79 5.33 -3.04
CA ASN A 19 7.59 5.33 -3.88
C ASN A 19 7.82 4.75 -5.28
N LEU A 20 7.94 3.42 -5.37
CA LEU A 20 7.98 2.70 -6.65
C LEU A 20 6.83 3.12 -7.58
N PHE A 21 5.64 3.31 -7.00
CA PHE A 21 4.46 3.73 -7.76
C PHE A 21 3.84 4.98 -7.15
N ILE A 22 3.62 5.99 -7.99
CA ILE A 22 2.94 7.23 -7.62
C ILE A 22 1.74 7.44 -8.56
N ALA A 23 0.53 7.39 -8.02
CA ALA A 23 -0.71 7.56 -8.78
C ALA A 23 -1.47 8.82 -8.36
N TYR A 24 -1.30 9.90 -9.12
CA TYR A 24 -2.13 11.11 -9.01
C TYR A 24 -3.25 11.20 -10.05
N GLY A 25 -3.26 10.30 -11.03
CA GLY A 25 -4.34 10.24 -12.03
C GLY A 25 -5.58 9.56 -11.47
N ASP A 26 -6.75 10.09 -11.82
CA ASP A 26 -8.03 9.48 -11.44
C ASP A 26 -8.29 8.17 -12.21
N ASN A 27 -9.09 7.29 -11.62
CA ASN A 27 -9.50 6.02 -12.24
C ASN A 27 -8.30 5.16 -12.68
N VAL A 28 -7.21 5.20 -11.90
CA VAL A 28 -6.05 4.33 -12.09
C VAL A 28 -6.33 2.99 -11.43
N VAL A 29 -5.97 1.91 -12.12
CA VAL A 29 -6.11 0.54 -11.63
C VAL A 29 -4.74 -0.13 -11.66
N LEU A 30 -4.31 -0.67 -10.52
CA LEU A 30 -3.14 -1.50 -10.34
C LEU A 30 -3.60 -2.92 -9.98
N LYS A 31 -3.21 -3.94 -10.73
CA LYS A 31 -3.69 -5.30 -10.46
C LYS A 31 -2.74 -6.44 -10.80
N ASN A 32 -2.93 -7.58 -10.14
CA ASN A 32 -2.18 -8.82 -10.36
C ASN A 32 -0.66 -8.63 -10.25
N ILE A 33 -0.20 -7.94 -9.20
CA ILE A 33 1.22 -7.62 -8.98
C ILE A 33 1.62 -8.06 -7.58
N THR A 34 2.84 -8.60 -7.45
CA THR A 34 3.45 -8.88 -6.14
C THR A 34 4.55 -7.85 -5.83
N PHE A 35 4.56 -7.29 -4.63
CA PHE A 35 5.61 -6.41 -4.11
C PHE A 35 6.36 -7.13 -3.00
N ILE A 36 7.67 -7.38 -3.19
CA ILE A 36 8.47 -8.18 -2.25
C ILE A 36 9.73 -7.48 -1.79
N ASN A 37 10.16 -7.81 -0.57
CA ASN A 37 11.47 -7.47 0.01
C ASN A 37 11.80 -5.96 -0.01
N TRP A 38 10.79 -5.11 0.13
CA TRP A 38 11.01 -3.68 0.34
C TRP A 38 11.49 -3.43 1.77
N ASN A 39 12.55 -2.62 1.91
CA ASN A 39 13.05 -2.14 3.19
C ASN A 39 12.90 -0.61 3.20
N LEU A 40 11.85 -0.12 3.87
CA LEU A 40 11.52 1.31 3.95
C LEU A 40 12.07 1.86 5.26
N GLU A 41 13.16 2.63 5.19
CA GLU A 41 13.84 3.14 6.40
C GLU A 41 13.29 4.49 6.89
N ASP A 42 12.79 5.34 5.99
CA ASP A 42 12.20 6.66 6.28
C ASP A 42 10.65 6.63 6.12
N TYR A 43 9.99 7.80 6.15
CA TYR A 43 8.55 8.00 5.83
C TYR A 43 8.20 7.73 4.35
N ASP A 44 8.92 6.81 3.73
CA ASP A 44 8.76 6.41 2.35
C ASP A 44 7.73 5.29 2.25
N GLY A 45 7.08 5.20 1.09
CA GLY A 45 6.23 4.07 0.78
C GLY A 45 6.60 3.30 -0.47
N VAL A 46 5.97 2.14 -0.68
CA VAL A 46 6.06 1.45 -1.98
C VAL A 46 5.10 2.10 -2.97
N ILE A 47 3.91 2.47 -2.48
CA ILE A 47 2.84 3.07 -3.27
C ILE A 47 2.37 4.35 -2.60
N LEU A 48 2.40 5.45 -3.35
CA LEU A 48 1.71 6.69 -3.01
C LEU A 48 0.51 6.89 -3.93
N TRP A 49 -0.67 7.00 -3.34
CA TRP A 49 -1.93 7.10 -4.06
C TRP A 49 -2.69 8.38 -3.75
N GLY A 50 -2.75 9.31 -4.70
CA GLY A 50 -3.48 10.57 -4.59
C GLY A 50 -4.66 10.76 -5.54
N GLY A 51 -4.79 9.94 -6.59
CA GLY A 51 -5.88 10.05 -7.55
C GLY A 51 -7.23 9.57 -7.02
N LEU A 52 -8.33 10.15 -7.51
CA LEU A 52 -9.70 9.76 -7.18
C LEU A 52 -10.08 8.43 -7.83
N ASN A 53 -11.00 7.69 -7.21
CA ASN A 53 -11.55 6.46 -7.77
C ASN A 53 -10.47 5.42 -8.14
N GLY A 54 -9.42 5.37 -7.34
CA GLY A 54 -8.30 4.46 -7.53
C GLY A 54 -8.63 3.03 -7.16
N THR A 55 -7.98 2.05 -7.80
CA THR A 55 -8.14 0.64 -7.42
C THR A 55 -6.79 -0.08 -7.39
N ILE A 56 -6.47 -0.71 -6.27
CA ILE A 56 -5.44 -1.76 -6.17
C ILE A 56 -6.16 -3.08 -5.95
N LYS A 57 -5.93 -4.06 -6.83
CA LYS A 57 -6.72 -5.31 -6.84
C LYS A 57 -5.88 -6.56 -7.12
N ASP A 58 -6.16 -7.65 -6.41
CA ASP A 58 -5.52 -8.95 -6.65
C ASP A 58 -3.98 -8.82 -6.55
N CYS A 59 -3.49 -8.06 -5.57
CA CYS A 59 -2.07 -7.79 -5.36
C CYS A 59 -1.56 -8.40 -4.05
N THR A 60 -0.28 -8.71 -3.99
CA THR A 60 0.34 -9.29 -2.79
C THR A 60 1.53 -8.46 -2.34
N PHE A 61 1.58 -8.11 -1.06
CA PHE A 61 2.70 -7.46 -0.40
C PHE A 61 3.33 -8.47 0.54
N LYS A 62 4.56 -8.91 0.26
CA LYS A 62 5.17 -10.03 0.99
C LYS A 62 6.61 -9.75 1.44
N ASN A 63 6.92 -10.12 2.68
CA ASN A 63 8.26 -10.00 3.26
C ASN A 63 8.79 -8.55 3.18
N ASN A 64 7.90 -7.56 3.34
CA ASN A 64 8.29 -6.16 3.33
C ASN A 64 8.52 -5.67 4.76
N TYR A 65 9.43 -4.74 4.93
CA TYR A 65 9.78 -4.14 6.20
C TYR A 65 9.64 -2.62 6.09
N ALA A 66 9.02 -2.00 7.09
CA ALA A 66 8.92 -0.55 7.23
C ALA A 66 9.36 -0.12 8.63
N LEU A 67 10.46 0.65 8.70
CA LEU A 67 10.96 1.24 9.93
C LEU A 67 10.13 2.45 10.32
N GLY A 68 9.92 3.41 9.39
CA GLY A 68 9.28 4.70 9.64
C GLY A 68 8.17 5.10 8.67
N GLY A 69 7.91 4.28 7.64
CA GLY A 69 7.02 4.60 6.53
C GLY A 69 5.89 3.59 6.36
N GLU A 70 5.22 3.65 5.21
CA GLU A 70 4.03 2.85 4.93
C GLU A 70 4.11 2.13 3.59
N LEU A 71 3.74 0.85 3.49
CA LEU A 71 3.79 0.18 2.18
C LEU A 71 2.86 0.87 1.17
N ILE A 72 1.70 1.31 1.65
CA ILE A 72 0.73 2.10 0.88
C ILE A 72 0.36 3.36 1.68
N ASP A 73 0.68 4.52 1.13
CA ASP A 73 0.14 5.81 1.54
C ASP A 73 -1.01 6.20 0.59
N TRP A 74 -2.25 6.17 1.09
CA TRP A 74 -3.45 6.44 0.33
C TRP A 74 -4.14 7.74 0.79
N VAL A 75 -3.96 8.80 0.02
CA VAL A 75 -4.58 10.12 0.26
C VAL A 75 -5.75 10.42 -0.67
N GLY A 76 -5.88 9.72 -1.81
CA GLY A 76 -6.97 9.92 -2.79
C GLY A 76 -8.34 9.43 -2.30
N HIS A 77 -9.42 10.10 -2.70
CA HIS A 77 -10.79 9.75 -2.29
C HIS A 77 -11.39 8.62 -3.16
N GLU A 78 -12.42 7.95 -2.63
CA GLU A 78 -13.18 6.89 -3.30
C GLU A 78 -12.29 5.71 -3.75
N GLY A 79 -11.24 5.46 -2.98
CA GLY A 79 -10.26 4.41 -3.27
C GLY A 79 -10.72 3.00 -2.91
N LEU A 80 -10.24 2.01 -3.66
CA LEU A 80 -10.55 0.60 -3.46
C LEU A 80 -9.26 -0.22 -3.35
N LEU A 81 -9.09 -0.92 -2.24
CA LEU A 81 -8.09 -1.97 -2.06
C LEU A 81 -8.82 -3.31 -1.92
N ILE A 82 -8.72 -4.19 -2.91
CA ILE A 82 -9.60 -5.36 -3.05
C ILE A 82 -8.78 -6.62 -3.27
N ASN A 83 -9.11 -7.72 -2.56
CA ASN A 83 -8.46 -9.03 -2.77
C ASN A 83 -6.93 -8.92 -2.68
N CYS A 84 -6.42 -8.20 -1.68
CA CYS A 84 -4.98 -7.99 -1.53
C CYS A 84 -4.46 -8.67 -0.27
N ASP A 85 -3.29 -9.29 -0.39
CA ASP A 85 -2.69 -10.05 0.70
C ASP A 85 -1.44 -9.32 1.22
N PHE A 86 -1.36 -9.13 2.53
CA PHE A 86 -0.18 -8.61 3.23
C PHE A 86 0.38 -9.74 4.10
N ILE A 87 1.56 -10.24 3.76
CA ILE A 87 2.10 -11.48 4.30
C ILE A 87 3.52 -11.28 4.81
N ASN A 88 3.76 -11.64 6.07
CA ASN A 88 5.08 -11.54 6.71
C ASN A 88 5.67 -10.12 6.59
N THR A 89 4.84 -9.09 6.72
CA THR A 89 5.28 -7.70 6.76
C THR A 89 5.61 -7.31 8.19
N THR A 90 6.74 -6.63 8.38
CA THR A 90 7.17 -6.09 9.68
C THR A 90 7.15 -4.57 9.62
N ILE A 91 6.47 -3.94 10.57
CA ILE A 91 6.35 -2.48 10.70
C ILE A 91 6.80 -2.10 12.10
N GLU A 92 7.86 -1.33 12.23
CA GLU A 92 8.34 -0.85 13.54
C GLU A 92 7.61 0.45 13.92
N SER A 93 7.71 1.48 13.08
CA SER A 93 6.94 2.71 13.20
C SER A 93 6.25 3.06 11.89
N GLY A 94 4.91 3.02 11.87
CA GLY A 94 4.10 3.27 10.67
C GLY A 94 2.92 2.32 10.54
N SER A 95 2.59 1.94 9.30
CA SER A 95 1.54 0.95 9.00
C SER A 95 1.79 0.27 7.64
N ALA A 96 1.17 -0.88 7.37
CA ALA A 96 1.20 -1.43 6.01
C ALA A 96 0.38 -0.53 5.08
N ILE A 97 -0.75 -0.03 5.59
CA ILE A 97 -1.64 0.86 4.86
C ILE A 97 -1.97 2.05 5.75
N TYR A 98 -1.58 3.23 5.30
CA TYR A 98 -2.07 4.48 5.85
C TYR A 98 -3.11 5.06 4.91
N TRP A 99 -4.31 5.25 5.42
CA TRP A 99 -5.46 5.69 4.64
C TRP A 99 -6.02 7.02 5.18
N GLU A 100 -5.82 8.08 4.42
CA GLU A 100 -6.36 9.42 4.69
C GLU A 100 -7.59 9.74 3.81
N GLY A 101 -7.67 9.17 2.60
CA GLY A 101 -8.75 9.44 1.65
C GLY A 101 -10.17 9.12 2.15
N VAL A 102 -11.15 9.95 1.76
CA VAL A 102 -12.56 9.77 2.15
C VAL A 102 -13.23 8.70 1.28
N ALA A 103 -14.22 8.00 1.87
CA ALA A 103 -15.04 7.00 1.18
C ALA A 103 -14.21 5.85 0.54
N GLY A 104 -13.08 5.51 1.16
CA GLY A 104 -12.27 4.37 0.76
C GLY A 104 -12.79 3.04 1.29
N TYR A 105 -12.40 1.95 0.64
CA TYR A 105 -12.74 0.60 1.09
C TYR A 105 -11.52 -0.33 0.99
N VAL A 106 -11.32 -1.12 2.05
CA VAL A 106 -10.42 -2.28 2.07
C VAL A 106 -11.30 -3.53 2.15
N LEU A 107 -11.36 -4.32 1.08
CA LEU A 107 -12.32 -5.42 0.92
C LEU A 107 -11.60 -6.72 0.62
N ASN A 108 -12.00 -7.80 1.30
CA ASN A 108 -11.48 -9.16 1.09
C ASN A 108 -9.94 -9.20 1.09
N CYS A 109 -9.31 -8.47 2.01
CA CYS A 109 -7.85 -8.44 2.12
C CYS A 109 -7.41 -9.27 3.33
N ASP A 110 -6.38 -10.09 3.13
CA ASP A 110 -5.81 -10.94 4.18
C ASP A 110 -4.53 -10.32 4.75
N PHE A 111 -4.40 -10.33 6.07
CA PHE A 111 -3.24 -9.82 6.80
C PHE A 111 -2.64 -10.94 7.65
N LEU A 112 -1.67 -11.66 7.08
CA LEU A 112 -1.13 -12.90 7.65
C LEU A 112 0.29 -12.70 8.18
N ASN A 113 0.53 -13.09 9.43
CA ASN A 113 1.85 -13.08 10.07
C ASN A 113 2.54 -11.71 10.01
N ASN A 114 1.76 -10.63 10.05
CA ASN A 114 2.31 -9.29 10.08
C ASN A 114 2.62 -8.88 11.53
N THR A 115 3.72 -8.16 11.71
CA THR A 115 4.11 -7.57 13.00
C THR A 115 4.04 -6.06 12.86
N ALA A 116 3.31 -5.39 13.76
CA ALA A 116 3.27 -3.93 13.85
C ALA A 116 3.53 -3.53 15.30
N GLU A 117 4.66 -2.87 15.56
CA GLU A 117 5.04 -2.46 16.92
C GLU A 117 4.24 -1.23 17.38
N THR A 118 3.99 -0.28 16.47
CA THR A 118 3.14 0.88 16.71
C THR A 118 2.13 1.08 15.57
N GLY A 119 0.95 1.65 15.85
CA GLY A 119 -0.01 2.08 14.80
C GLY A 119 -0.91 0.99 14.18
N GLY A 120 -0.57 -0.29 14.32
CA GLY A 120 -1.34 -1.39 13.73
C GLY A 120 -1.10 -1.54 12.23
N VAL A 121 -1.59 -2.64 11.64
CA VAL A 121 -1.32 -2.95 10.22
C VAL A 121 -2.02 -1.97 9.27
N ILE A 122 -3.17 -1.43 9.66
CA ILE A 122 -3.90 -0.38 8.92
C ILE A 122 -4.16 0.79 9.85
N ILE A 123 -3.80 2.00 9.42
CA ILE A 123 -4.19 3.25 10.06
C ILE A 123 -5.24 3.94 9.19
N TRP A 124 -6.43 4.14 9.75
CA TRP A 124 -7.50 4.94 9.16
C TRP A 124 -7.57 6.30 9.84
N LYS A 125 -7.14 7.35 9.14
CA LYS A 125 -7.13 8.70 9.71
C LYS A 125 -8.43 9.47 9.45
N GLY A 126 -9.15 9.11 8.39
CA GLY A 126 -10.43 9.72 8.03
C GLY A 126 -10.31 11.23 7.85
N LYS A 127 -9.98 11.70 6.64
CA LYS A 127 -10.09 13.13 6.36
C LYS A 127 -11.55 13.56 6.44
N THR A 128 -11.81 14.68 7.10
CA THR A 128 -13.09 15.36 6.97
C THR A 128 -12.85 16.49 6.00
N ASP A 129 -13.55 16.47 4.86
CA ASP A 129 -13.47 17.56 3.90
C ASP A 129 -13.93 18.85 4.62
N ARG A 130 -13.08 19.87 4.63
CA ARG A 130 -13.42 21.24 5.00
C ARG A 130 -13.38 22.12 3.76
#